data_AF-A0A958NDX4-F1
#
_entry.id   AF-A0A958NDX4-F1
#
_cell.length_a   1.000
_cell.length_b   1.000
_cell.length_c   1.000
_cell.angle_alpha   90.00
_cell.angle_beta   90.00
_cell.angle_gamma   90.00
#
_symmetry.space_group_name_H-M   'P 1'
#
loop_
_entity.id
_entity.type
_entity.pdbx_description
1 polymer ?
#
loop_
_entity_poly.entity_id
_entity_poly.type
_entity_poly.pdbx_seq_one_letter_code
_entity_poly.pdbx_strand_id
1 'polypeptide(L)'
;MVNKSDLRLLASRLGLSMLIFTLCRLLFFAFNPGAVNVSGFSVMITLMVGLRIDASAVAMTHAPLIILSLIPWIKKEKIMHVLFVLANALGLLSNLIDVEYFKFIGKRTTIDVLDLMASGSDFWNLLPRFLLDYWYVPAGCLALVWLLNRLDKRFMVIRQQNNPDIKSWKFYIISTILTLSITVLAIRGGIQMRPIGTASVAQYVEPEM
;
A
#
# COMPACT_ATOMS: atom_id res chain seq x y z
N MET A 1 19.03 -17.56 -10.12
CA MET A 1 19.38 -16.99 -8.80
C MET A 1 18.87 -15.56 -8.76
N VAL A 2 18.47 -15.04 -7.59
CA VAL A 2 18.05 -13.64 -7.45
C VAL A 2 19.24 -12.74 -7.76
N ASN A 3 19.06 -11.84 -8.71
CA ASN A 3 20.10 -10.90 -9.13
C ASN A 3 19.82 -9.50 -8.57
N LYS A 4 20.84 -8.63 -8.61
CA LYS A 4 20.72 -7.21 -8.24
C LYS A 4 19.59 -6.50 -8.99
N SER A 5 19.34 -6.84 -10.25
CA SER A 5 18.26 -6.27 -11.06
C SER A 5 16.86 -6.71 -10.60
N ASP A 6 16.72 -7.92 -10.07
CA ASP A 6 15.46 -8.42 -9.49
C ASP A 6 15.10 -7.66 -8.20
N LEU A 7 16.10 -7.45 -7.34
CA LEU A 7 15.93 -6.68 -6.10
C LEU A 7 15.61 -5.20 -6.40
N ARG A 8 16.25 -4.62 -7.43
CA ARG A 8 15.93 -3.26 -7.88
C ARG A 8 14.50 -3.15 -8.40
N LEU A 9 14.02 -4.14 -9.15
CA LEU A 9 12.63 -4.18 -9.61
C LEU A 9 11.66 -4.28 -8.43
N LEU A 10 11.93 -5.17 -7.48
CA LEU A 10 11.13 -5.30 -6.25
C LEU A 10 11.07 -3.98 -5.48
N ALA A 11 12.23 -3.36 -5.23
CA ALA A 11 12.32 -2.10 -4.50
C ALA A 11 11.58 -0.97 -5.24
N SER A 12 11.67 -0.91 -6.57
CA SER A 12 10.96 0.10 -7.39
C SER A 12 9.45 -0.07 -7.30
N ARG A 13 8.96 -1.32 -7.33
CA ARG A 13 7.53 -1.63 -7.14
C ARG A 13 7.04 -1.22 -5.76
N LEU A 14 7.73 -1.65 -4.69
CA LEU A 14 7.34 -1.31 -3.32
C LEU A 14 7.42 0.20 -3.06
N GLY A 15 8.45 0.87 -3.58
CA GLY A 15 8.59 2.33 -3.49
C GLY A 15 7.47 3.08 -4.21
N LEU A 16 7.05 2.60 -5.38
CA LEU A 16 5.90 3.17 -6.10
C LEU A 16 4.59 2.96 -5.34
N SER A 17 4.36 1.76 -4.78
CA SER A 17 3.18 1.50 -3.92
C SER A 17 3.17 2.42 -2.70
N MET A 18 4.32 2.61 -2.04
CA MET A 18 4.48 3.53 -0.91
C MET A 18 4.09 4.96 -1.27
N LEU A 19 4.63 5.47 -2.39
CA LEU A 19 4.33 6.82 -2.85
C LEU A 19 2.83 7.01 -3.08
N ILE A 20 2.17 6.03 -3.69
CA ILE A 20 0.73 6.09 -3.97
C ILE A 20 -0.10 6.06 -2.68
N PHE A 21 0.22 5.17 -1.75
CA PHE A 21 -0.50 5.08 -0.47
C PHE A 21 -0.36 6.38 0.32
N THR A 22 0.83 6.97 0.33
CA THR A 22 1.06 8.28 0.95
C THR A 22 0.29 9.40 0.25
N LEU A 23 0.24 9.43 -1.09
CA LEU A 23 -0.58 10.39 -1.83
C LEU A 23 -2.07 10.25 -1.48
N CYS A 24 -2.59 9.02 -1.40
CA CYS A 24 -3.96 8.78 -0.98
C CYS A 24 -4.23 9.27 0.45
N ARG A 25 -3.27 9.11 1.38
CA ARG A 25 -3.41 9.70 2.73
C ARG A 25 -3.45 11.23 2.67
N LEU A 26 -2.57 11.86 1.90
CA LEU A 26 -2.56 13.32 1.78
C LEU A 26 -3.89 13.82 1.20
N LEU A 27 -4.43 13.13 0.21
CA LEU A 27 -5.79 13.40 -0.31
C LEU A 27 -6.83 13.23 0.79
N PHE A 28 -6.80 12.13 1.55
CA PHE A 28 -7.71 11.92 2.67
C PHE A 28 -7.67 13.08 3.69
N PHE A 29 -6.48 13.56 4.06
CA PHE A 29 -6.34 14.71 4.96
C PHE A 29 -6.83 16.02 4.34
N ALA A 30 -6.60 16.23 3.04
CA ALA A 30 -7.06 17.43 2.36
C ALA A 30 -8.59 17.51 2.26
N PHE A 31 -9.25 16.37 2.00
CA PHE A 31 -10.71 16.30 1.86
C PHE A 31 -11.46 16.14 3.20
N ASN A 32 -10.76 15.69 4.25
CA ASN A 32 -11.32 15.49 5.58
C ASN A 32 -10.46 16.19 6.65
N PRO A 33 -10.37 17.53 6.66
CA PRO A 33 -9.54 18.25 7.62
C PRO A 33 -9.97 18.01 9.07
N GLY A 34 -11.26 17.77 9.32
CA GLY A 34 -11.79 17.43 10.65
C GLY A 34 -11.50 16.00 11.11
N ALA A 35 -10.91 15.14 10.25
CA ALA A 35 -10.56 13.77 10.64
C ALA A 35 -9.40 13.71 11.64
N VAL A 36 -8.58 14.77 11.70
CA VAL A 36 -7.34 14.81 12.46
C VAL A 36 -7.22 16.19 13.13
N ASN A 37 -7.57 16.26 14.42
CA ASN A 37 -7.47 17.48 15.22
C ASN A 37 -6.06 17.66 15.80
N VAL A 38 -5.04 17.79 14.95
CA VAL A 38 -3.67 18.14 15.40
C VAL A 38 -3.16 19.41 14.74
N SER A 39 -2.48 20.23 15.53
CA SER A 39 -1.88 21.50 15.12
C SER A 39 -0.36 21.52 15.35
N GLY A 40 0.36 22.31 14.57
CA GLY A 40 1.78 22.56 14.77
C GLY A 40 2.66 21.32 14.54
N PHE A 41 3.62 21.09 15.43
CA PHE A 41 4.62 20.02 15.32
C PHE A 41 4.00 18.61 15.29
N SER A 42 2.85 18.42 15.92
CA SER A 42 2.14 17.15 15.98
C SER A 42 1.64 16.67 14.61
N VAL A 43 1.46 17.57 13.64
CA VAL A 43 1.13 17.22 12.25
C VAL A 43 2.28 16.43 11.60
N MET A 44 3.52 16.87 11.82
CA MET A 44 4.70 16.18 11.27
C MET A 44 4.87 14.79 11.87
N ILE A 45 4.67 14.65 13.19
CA ILE A 45 4.69 13.35 13.87
C ILE A 45 3.61 12.44 13.29
N THR A 46 2.39 12.95 13.11
CA THR A 46 1.26 12.20 12.56
C THR A 46 1.56 11.70 11.14
N LEU A 47 2.19 12.53 10.31
CA LEU A 47 2.62 12.12 8.97
C LEU A 47 3.71 11.05 9.02
N MET A 48 4.69 11.16 9.92
CA MET A 48 5.76 10.16 10.07
C MET A 48 5.23 8.81 10.59
N VAL A 49 4.36 8.83 11.60
CA VAL A 49 3.68 7.62 12.09
C VAL A 49 2.80 7.04 10.99
N GLY A 50 2.11 7.90 10.24
CA GLY A 50 1.40 7.51 9.04
C GLY A 50 2.29 6.74 8.05
N LEU A 51 3.45 7.28 7.69
CA LEU A 51 4.36 6.62 6.73
C LEU A 51 4.76 5.21 7.20
N ARG A 52 4.91 5.00 8.50
CA ARG A 52 5.17 3.67 9.09
C ARG A 52 3.97 2.72 8.92
N ILE A 53 2.75 3.24 9.08
CA ILE A 53 1.51 2.49 8.82
C ILE A 53 1.41 2.12 7.34
N ASP A 54 1.75 3.04 6.42
CA ASP A 54 1.74 2.74 4.98
C ASP A 54 2.79 1.67 4.65
N ALA A 55 3.98 1.74 5.25
CA ALA A 55 5.03 0.74 5.06
C ALA A 55 4.57 -0.66 5.49
N SER A 56 3.87 -0.75 6.62
CA SER A 56 3.26 -2.00 7.07
C SER A 56 2.19 -2.48 6.10
N ALA A 57 1.26 -1.62 5.69
CA ALA A 57 0.20 -1.96 4.75
C ALA A 57 0.74 -2.42 3.38
N VAL A 58 1.74 -1.73 2.83
CA VAL A 58 2.42 -2.11 1.58
C VAL A 58 3.12 -3.46 1.74
N ALA A 59 3.85 -3.67 2.84
CA ALA A 59 4.54 -4.93 3.09
C ALA A 59 3.56 -6.11 3.23
N MET A 60 2.43 -5.93 3.92
CA MET A 60 1.39 -6.95 4.06
C MET A 60 0.69 -7.26 2.73
N THR A 61 0.22 -6.23 2.03
CA THR A 61 -0.50 -6.39 0.75
C THR A 61 0.39 -6.98 -0.35
N HIS A 62 1.69 -6.69 -0.33
CA HIS A 62 2.66 -7.17 -1.31
C HIS A 62 3.47 -8.38 -0.84
N ALA A 63 3.15 -8.98 0.33
CA ALA A 63 3.84 -10.16 0.82
C ALA A 63 3.90 -11.32 -0.21
N PRO A 64 2.81 -11.65 -0.95
CA PRO A 64 2.88 -12.68 -2.00
C PRO A 64 3.87 -12.33 -3.11
N LEU A 65 3.95 -11.04 -3.49
CA LEU A 65 4.88 -10.55 -4.49
C LEU A 65 6.33 -10.62 -4.00
N ILE A 66 6.58 -10.27 -2.73
CA ILE A 66 7.90 -10.34 -2.08
C ILE A 66 8.37 -11.80 -2.04
N ILE A 67 7.55 -12.72 -1.54
CA ILE A 67 7.88 -14.15 -1.47
C ILE A 67 8.18 -14.68 -2.88
N LEU A 68 7.30 -14.39 -3.84
CA LEU A 68 7.49 -14.84 -5.21
C LEU A 68 8.78 -14.26 -5.82
N SER A 69 9.15 -13.01 -5.51
CA SER A 69 10.38 -12.36 -5.98
C SER A 69 11.66 -13.06 -5.53
N LEU A 70 11.62 -13.79 -4.41
CA LEU A 70 12.76 -14.52 -3.87
C LEU A 70 12.98 -15.88 -4.53
N ILE A 71 11.94 -16.49 -5.15
CA ILE A 71 12.04 -17.83 -5.75
C ILE A 71 12.70 -17.77 -7.15
N PRO A 72 13.93 -18.28 -7.35
CA PRO A 72 14.68 -18.03 -8.59
C PRO A 72 14.34 -18.98 -9.76
N TRP A 73 13.58 -20.06 -9.54
CA TRP A 73 13.39 -21.16 -10.50
C TRP A 73 12.12 -21.04 -11.36
N ILE A 74 11.28 -20.03 -11.12
CA ILE A 74 9.96 -19.90 -11.74
C ILE A 74 9.92 -18.69 -12.68
N LYS A 75 9.40 -18.85 -13.90
CA LYS A 75 9.04 -17.74 -14.79
C LYS A 75 7.82 -17.00 -14.22
N LYS A 76 8.10 -16.03 -13.38
CA LYS A 76 7.11 -15.37 -12.51
C LYS A 76 6.71 -13.96 -12.94
N GLU A 77 7.27 -13.42 -14.03
CA GLU A 77 7.12 -12.00 -14.39
C GLU A 77 5.66 -11.58 -14.59
N LYS A 78 4.87 -12.38 -15.31
CA LYS A 78 3.44 -12.14 -15.52
C LYS A 78 2.67 -12.19 -14.20
N ILE A 79 2.94 -13.20 -13.37
CA ILE A 79 2.27 -13.38 -12.08
C ILE A 79 2.63 -12.22 -11.14
N MET A 80 3.90 -11.83 -11.06
CA MET A 80 4.33 -10.70 -10.24
C MET A 80 3.73 -9.38 -10.72
N HIS A 81 3.58 -9.18 -12.04
CA HIS A 81 2.90 -8.00 -12.59
C HIS A 81 1.42 -7.98 -12.17
N VAL A 82 0.70 -9.11 -12.33
CA VAL A 82 -0.70 -9.23 -11.92
C VAL A 82 -0.85 -8.98 -10.42
N LEU A 83 -0.02 -9.61 -9.58
CA LEU A 83 -0.03 -9.38 -8.13
C LEU A 83 0.22 -7.92 -7.77
N PHE A 84 1.18 -7.27 -8.44
CA PHE A 84 1.50 -5.87 -8.21
C PHE A 84 0.33 -4.94 -8.55
N VAL A 85 -0.26 -5.11 -9.73
CA VAL A 85 -1.39 -4.29 -10.20
C VAL A 85 -2.62 -4.55 -9.34
N LEU A 86 -2.92 -5.81 -9.03
CA LEU A 86 -4.09 -6.19 -8.23
C LEU A 86 -3.98 -5.65 -6.80
N ALA A 87 -2.84 -5.83 -6.14
CA ALA A 87 -2.63 -5.35 -4.77
C ALA A 87 -2.77 -3.82 -4.69
N ASN A 88 -2.18 -3.09 -5.63
CA ASN A 88 -2.34 -1.64 -5.68
C ASN A 88 -3.75 -1.20 -6.06
N ALA A 89 -4.43 -1.88 -7.00
CA ALA A 89 -5.79 -1.53 -7.38
C ALA A 89 -6.76 -1.68 -6.21
N LEU A 90 -6.65 -2.78 -5.45
CA LEU A 90 -7.45 -2.99 -4.24
C LEU A 90 -7.12 -1.94 -3.17
N GLY A 91 -5.83 -1.69 -2.91
CA GLY A 91 -5.41 -0.66 -1.94
C GLY A 91 -5.86 0.74 -2.32
N LEU A 92 -5.77 1.11 -3.59
CA LEU A 92 -6.26 2.38 -4.13
C LEU A 92 -7.76 2.52 -3.96
N LEU A 93 -8.51 1.48 -4.35
CA LEU A 93 -9.96 1.47 -4.23
C LEU A 93 -10.39 1.68 -2.78
N SER A 94 -9.84 0.93 -1.84
CA SER A 94 -10.15 1.08 -0.41
C SER A 94 -9.80 2.47 0.11
N ASN A 95 -8.61 3.00 -0.21
CA ASN A 95 -8.21 4.33 0.24
C ASN A 95 -9.07 5.45 -0.36
N LEU A 96 -9.46 5.33 -1.63
CA LEU A 96 -10.27 6.33 -2.32
C LEU A 96 -11.73 6.29 -1.86
N ILE A 97 -12.27 5.11 -1.56
CA ILE A 97 -13.58 4.98 -0.90
C ILE A 97 -13.54 5.68 0.46
N ASP A 98 -12.48 5.47 1.25
CA ASP A 98 -12.32 6.13 2.55
C ASP A 98 -12.33 7.66 2.45
N VAL A 99 -11.85 8.27 1.35
CA VAL A 99 -11.84 9.74 1.19
C VAL A 99 -13.26 10.33 1.20
N GLU A 100 -14.21 9.68 0.53
CA GLU A 100 -15.60 10.17 0.46
C GLU A 100 -16.49 9.56 1.54
N TYR A 101 -16.33 8.26 1.81
CA TYR A 101 -17.22 7.54 2.71
C TYR A 101 -17.02 7.94 4.18
N PHE A 102 -15.81 8.40 4.54
CA PHE A 102 -15.53 8.94 5.87
C PHE A 102 -16.42 10.13 6.24
N LYS A 103 -16.87 10.92 5.26
CA LYS A 103 -17.77 12.07 5.50
C LYS A 103 -19.14 11.64 6.02
N PHE A 104 -19.56 10.41 5.73
CA PHE A 104 -20.87 9.89 6.13
C PHE A 104 -20.84 9.13 7.45
N ILE A 105 -19.82 8.29 7.66
CA ILE A 105 -19.75 7.40 8.83
C ILE A 105 -18.82 7.94 9.92
N GLY A 106 -17.90 8.85 9.59
CA GLY A 106 -16.87 9.35 10.50
C GLY A 106 -15.85 8.27 10.91
N LYS A 107 -15.82 7.14 10.21
CA LYS A 107 -14.89 6.02 10.43
C LYS A 107 -14.37 5.51 9.10
N ARG A 108 -13.13 5.02 9.10
CA ARG A 108 -12.52 4.35 7.94
C ARG A 108 -13.17 2.99 7.70
N THR A 109 -13.12 2.51 6.46
CA THR A 109 -13.69 1.22 6.05
C THR A 109 -12.96 0.09 6.77
N THR A 110 -13.68 -0.61 7.64
CA THR A 110 -13.25 -1.83 8.32
C THR A 110 -14.13 -3.01 7.90
N ILE A 111 -13.79 -4.22 8.35
CA ILE A 111 -14.59 -5.42 8.08
C ILE A 111 -16.03 -5.21 8.56
N ASP A 112 -16.23 -4.59 9.73
CA ASP A 112 -17.57 -4.29 10.26
C ASP A 112 -18.38 -3.35 9.34
N VAL A 113 -17.72 -2.35 8.75
CA VAL A 113 -18.37 -1.42 7.80
C VAL A 113 -18.71 -2.16 6.50
N LEU A 114 -17.82 -3.05 6.04
CA LEU A 114 -18.06 -3.92 4.88
C LEU A 114 -19.21 -4.90 5.12
N ASP A 115 -19.30 -5.50 6.31
CA ASP A 115 -20.37 -6.41 6.67
C ASP A 115 -21.71 -5.67 6.78
N LEU A 116 -21.70 -4.44 7.30
CA LEU A 116 -22.88 -3.57 7.31
C LEU A 116 -23.33 -3.22 5.88
N MET A 117 -22.39 -2.92 4.98
CA MET A 117 -22.68 -2.65 3.57
C MET A 117 -23.15 -3.89 2.82
N ALA A 118 -22.59 -5.06 3.12
CA ALA A 118 -22.91 -6.32 2.45
C ALA A 118 -24.27 -6.88 2.90
N SER A 119 -24.65 -6.68 4.16
CA SER A 119 -25.92 -7.15 4.73
C SER A 119 -27.12 -6.27 4.35
N GLY A 120 -26.91 -4.99 4.02
CA GLY A 120 -27.97 -4.08 3.60
C GLY A 120 -28.28 -4.16 2.11
N SER A 121 -29.47 -4.64 1.73
CA SER A 121 -29.91 -4.64 0.32
C SER A 121 -29.95 -3.23 -0.32
N ASP A 122 -30.13 -2.19 0.50
CA ASP A 122 -30.15 -0.80 0.06
C ASP A 122 -28.79 -0.28 -0.43
N PHE A 123 -27.68 -0.82 0.10
CA PHE A 123 -26.35 -0.40 -0.32
C PHE A 123 -26.10 -0.70 -1.80
N TRP A 124 -26.45 -1.92 -2.23
CA TRP A 124 -26.30 -2.34 -3.64
C TRP A 124 -27.21 -1.54 -4.58
N ASN A 125 -28.38 -1.11 -4.11
CA ASN A 125 -29.28 -0.25 -4.87
C ASN A 125 -28.78 1.22 -4.97
N LEU A 126 -28.06 1.69 -3.96
CA LEU A 126 -27.51 3.06 -3.90
C LEU A 126 -26.15 3.20 -4.58
N LEU A 127 -25.39 2.09 -4.70
CA LEU A 127 -24.03 2.07 -5.26
C LEU A 127 -23.93 2.68 -6.67
N PRO A 128 -24.82 2.37 -7.64
CA PRO A 128 -24.74 2.97 -8.98
C PRO A 128 -24.88 4.49 -8.95
N ARG A 129 -25.79 5.01 -8.11
CA ARG A 129 -25.99 6.45 -7.97
C ARG A 129 -24.81 7.11 -7.29
N PHE A 130 -24.23 6.48 -6.27
CA PHE A 130 -23.00 6.94 -5.64
C PHE A 130 -21.83 7.00 -6.64
N LEU A 131 -21.68 6.01 -7.52
CA LEU A 131 -20.64 6.04 -8.56
C LEU A 131 -20.83 7.15 -9.59
N LEU A 132 -22.07 7.57 -9.85
CA LEU A 132 -22.37 8.71 -10.72
C LEU A 132 -22.10 10.04 -10.03
N ASP A 133 -22.56 10.19 -8.78
CA ASP A 133 -22.38 11.42 -8.00
C ASP A 133 -20.90 11.66 -7.68
N TYR A 134 -20.14 10.59 -7.42
CA TYR A 134 -18.72 10.62 -7.09
C TYR A 134 -17.83 10.07 -8.20
N TRP A 135 -18.20 10.24 -9.47
CA TRP A 135 -17.51 9.66 -10.64
C TRP A 135 -16.01 9.94 -10.71
N TYR A 136 -15.55 11.06 -10.14
CA TYR A 136 -14.14 11.42 -10.09
C TYR A 136 -13.29 10.44 -9.25
N VAL A 137 -13.90 9.75 -8.28
CA VAL A 137 -13.23 8.75 -7.42
C VAL A 137 -12.84 7.49 -8.21
N PRO A 138 -13.77 6.76 -8.87
CA PRO A 138 -13.41 5.63 -9.71
C PRO A 138 -12.57 6.07 -10.92
N ALA A 139 -12.83 7.25 -11.51
CA ALA A 139 -12.01 7.77 -12.60
C ALA A 139 -10.54 8.00 -12.16
N GLY A 140 -10.33 8.60 -10.98
CA GLY A 140 -9.00 8.78 -10.39
C GLY A 140 -8.32 7.45 -10.07
N CYS A 141 -9.07 6.47 -9.55
CA CYS A 141 -8.57 5.12 -9.32
C CYS A 141 -8.07 4.47 -10.62
N LEU A 142 -8.88 4.51 -11.68
CA LEU A 142 -8.53 3.97 -12.99
C LEU A 142 -7.29 4.66 -13.59
N ALA A 143 -7.18 5.99 -13.45
CA ALA A 143 -6.03 6.74 -13.91
C ALA A 143 -4.74 6.35 -13.17
N LEU A 144 -4.79 6.19 -11.85
CA LEU A 144 -3.65 5.75 -11.03
C LEU A 144 -3.26 4.30 -11.33
N VAL A 145 -4.23 3.39 -11.50
CA VAL A 145 -3.97 2.00 -11.91
C VAL A 145 -3.35 1.93 -13.31
N TRP A 146 -3.82 2.77 -14.23
CA TRP A 146 -3.23 2.87 -15.57
C TRP A 146 -1.78 3.38 -15.50
N LEU A 147 -1.51 4.42 -14.70
CA LEU A 147 -0.16 4.94 -14.48
C LEU A 147 0.77 3.89 -13.87
N LEU A 148 0.30 3.18 -12.84
CA LEU A 148 0.99 2.05 -12.21
C LEU A 148 1.39 0.99 -13.23
N ASN A 149 0.46 0.57 -14.08
CA ASN A 149 0.71 -0.42 -15.12
C ASN A 149 1.77 0.09 -16.11
N ARG A 150 1.71 1.37 -16.49
CA ARG A 150 2.70 1.98 -17.40
C ARG A 150 4.09 2.05 -16.78
N LEU A 151 4.19 2.44 -15.51
CA LEU A 151 5.46 2.52 -14.78
C LEU A 151 6.05 1.13 -14.54
N ASP A 152 5.24 0.15 -14.17
CA ASP A 152 5.73 -1.21 -13.97
C ASP A 152 6.31 -1.82 -15.25
N LYS A 153 5.64 -1.62 -16.38
CA LYS A 153 6.17 -2.01 -17.70
C LYS A 153 7.51 -1.34 -18.00
N ARG A 154 7.69 -0.06 -17.64
CA ARG A 154 8.98 0.63 -17.77
C ARG A 154 10.05 0.00 -16.86
N PHE A 155 9.73 -0.32 -15.61
CA PHE A 155 10.67 -0.99 -14.69
C PHE A 155 11.09 -2.37 -15.22
N MET A 156 10.17 -3.12 -15.84
CA MET A 156 10.48 -4.40 -16.48
C MET A 156 11.46 -4.23 -17.66
N VAL A 157 11.26 -3.21 -18.51
CA VAL A 157 12.19 -2.92 -19.62
C VAL A 157 13.58 -2.55 -19.09
N ILE A 158 13.67 -1.68 -18.08
CA ILE A 158 14.94 -1.28 -17.45
C ILE A 158 15.64 -2.51 -16.84
N ARG A 159 14.89 -3.43 -16.23
CA ARG A 159 15.45 -4.68 -15.70
C ARG A 159 16.06 -5.54 -16.80
N GLN A 160 15.39 -5.68 -17.94
CA GLN A 160 15.87 -6.50 -19.06
C GLN A 160 17.14 -5.93 -19.71
N GLN A 161 17.30 -4.60 -19.72
CA GLN A 161 18.50 -3.93 -20.23
C GLN A 161 19.71 -4.07 -19.29
N ASN A 162 19.49 -4.31 -18.00
CA ASN A 162 20.57 -4.53 -17.05
C ASN A 162 21.04 -5.99 -17.10
N ASN A 163 22.30 -6.22 -17.51
CA ASN A 163 22.91 -7.54 -17.48
C ASN A 163 22.92 -8.13 -16.05
N PRO A 164 22.57 -9.41 -15.85
CA PRO A 164 22.58 -10.05 -14.54
C PRO A 164 24.02 -10.37 -14.13
N ASP A 165 24.67 -9.40 -13.49
CA ASP A 165 26.13 -9.39 -13.31
C ASP A 165 26.65 -10.27 -12.16
N ILE A 166 25.78 -10.83 -11.30
CA ILE A 166 26.23 -11.59 -10.12
C ILE A 166 25.27 -12.76 -9.82
N LYS A 167 25.69 -13.99 -10.16
CA LYS A 167 25.04 -15.25 -9.74
C LYS A 167 25.84 -15.92 -8.62
N SER A 168 25.92 -15.27 -7.46
CA SER A 168 26.58 -15.84 -6.28
C SER A 168 25.55 -16.43 -5.31
N TRP A 169 25.75 -17.68 -4.90
CA TRP A 169 24.92 -18.34 -3.88
C TRP A 169 24.95 -17.59 -2.54
N LYS A 170 26.11 -17.04 -2.18
CA LYS A 170 26.27 -16.19 -0.97
C LYS A 170 25.38 -14.94 -1.06
N PHE A 171 25.39 -14.28 -2.21
CA PHE A 171 24.55 -13.10 -2.44
C PHE A 171 23.06 -13.44 -2.36
N TYR A 172 22.65 -14.57 -2.94
CA TYR A 172 21.26 -15.05 -2.86
C TYR A 172 20.80 -15.27 -1.42
N ILE A 173 21.58 -15.98 -0.60
CA ILE A 173 21.22 -16.24 0.81
C ILE A 173 21.11 -14.93 1.59
N ILE A 174 22.13 -14.06 1.49
CA ILE A 174 22.18 -12.80 2.24
C ILE A 174 21.00 -11.89 1.84
N SER A 175 20.76 -11.72 0.53
CA SER A 175 19.67 -10.87 0.05
C SER A 175 18.28 -11.41 0.44
N THR A 176 18.11 -12.72 0.47
CA THR A 176 16.87 -13.37 0.90
C THR A 176 16.59 -13.10 2.38
N ILE A 177 17.57 -13.36 3.25
CA ILE A 177 17.45 -13.11 4.70
C ILE A 177 17.16 -11.62 4.94
N LEU A 178 17.91 -10.74 4.30
CA LEU A 178 17.74 -9.30 4.47
C LEU A 178 16.34 -8.84 4.03
N THR A 179 15.86 -9.30 2.87
CA THR A 179 14.54 -8.93 2.35
C THR A 179 13.42 -9.41 3.27
N LEU A 180 13.51 -10.64 3.77
CA LEU A 180 12.52 -11.18 4.70
C LEU A 180 12.54 -10.45 6.04
N SER A 181 13.73 -10.20 6.61
CA SER A 181 13.87 -9.46 7.88
C SER A 181 13.30 -8.05 7.78
N ILE A 182 13.60 -7.31 6.71
CA ILE A 182 13.05 -5.98 6.47
C ILE A 182 11.52 -6.05 6.31
N THR A 183 11.02 -7.05 5.58
CA THR A 183 9.57 -7.23 5.38
C THR A 183 8.85 -7.49 6.72
N VAL A 184 9.40 -8.36 7.56
CA VAL A 184 8.82 -8.65 8.90
C VAL A 184 8.84 -7.40 9.79
N LEU A 185 9.95 -6.65 9.80
CA LEU A 185 10.04 -5.38 10.53
C LEU A 185 9.04 -4.35 10.01
N ALA A 186 8.87 -4.25 8.69
CA ALA A 186 7.90 -3.37 8.06
C ALA A 186 6.46 -3.75 8.44
N ILE A 187 6.09 -5.03 8.37
CA ILE A 187 4.78 -5.54 8.76
C ILE A 187 4.49 -5.21 10.24
N ARG A 188 5.45 -5.41 11.14
CA ARG A 188 5.29 -5.02 12.56
C ARG A 188 5.21 -3.51 12.75
N GLY A 189 5.69 -2.72 11.78
CA GLY A 189 5.82 -1.28 11.85
C GLY A 189 7.02 -0.80 12.66
N GLY A 190 7.99 -1.67 12.96
CA GLY A 190 9.18 -1.37 13.77
C GLY A 190 9.52 -2.46 14.78
N ILE A 191 10.28 -2.09 15.81
CA ILE A 191 10.76 -2.99 16.89
C ILE A 191 9.75 -3.06 18.06
N GLN A 192 8.62 -2.38 17.95
CA GLN A 192 7.66 -2.27 19.05
C GLN A 192 6.95 -3.59 19.38
N MET A 193 6.48 -3.71 20.63
CA MET A 193 5.83 -4.93 21.15
C MET A 193 4.52 -5.25 20.44
N ARG A 194 3.69 -4.23 20.17
CA ARG A 194 2.40 -4.38 19.46
C ARG A 194 2.54 -4.03 17.97
N PRO A 195 1.87 -4.74 17.06
CA PRO A 195 1.83 -4.34 15.65
C PRO A 195 1.28 -2.92 15.48
N ILE A 196 1.82 -2.16 14.52
CA ILE A 196 1.33 -0.81 14.23
C ILE A 196 -0.07 -0.88 13.61
N GLY A 197 -0.95 0.03 14.02
CA GLY A 197 -2.29 0.16 13.45
C GLY A 197 -2.76 1.61 13.47
N THR A 198 -3.95 1.86 12.93
CA THR A 198 -4.57 3.20 12.94
C THR A 198 -4.80 3.72 14.36
N ALA A 199 -5.09 2.84 15.31
CA ALA A 199 -5.20 3.17 16.74
C ALA A 199 -3.86 3.58 17.38
N SER A 200 -2.72 3.21 16.79
CA SER A 200 -1.40 3.60 17.31
C SER A 200 -1.15 5.10 17.17
N VAL A 201 -1.79 5.79 16.22
CA VAL A 201 -1.62 7.24 16.03
C VAL A 201 -2.04 8.02 17.28
N ALA A 202 -3.13 7.62 17.95
CA ALA A 202 -3.59 8.26 19.17
C ALA A 202 -2.52 8.20 20.28
N GLN A 203 -1.81 7.07 20.42
CA GLN A 203 -0.77 6.88 21.44
C GLN A 203 0.48 7.75 21.23
N TYR A 204 0.73 8.21 20.00
CA TYR A 204 1.85 9.11 19.68
C TYR A 204 1.48 10.59 19.76
N VAL A 205 0.19 10.91 19.80
CA VAL A 205 -0.33 12.28 19.77
C VAL A 205 -0.85 12.71 21.14
N GLU A 206 -1.47 11.79 21.88
CA GLU A 206 -1.81 11.95 23.29
C GLU A 206 -0.81 11.13 24.11
N PRO A 207 0.26 11.76 24.65
CA PRO A 207 1.02 11.09 25.69
C PRO A 207 0.08 10.95 26.89
N GLU A 208 -0.19 9.70 27.27
CA GLU A 208 -0.95 9.25 28.46
C GLU A 208 -1.28 10.39 29.46
N MET A 209 -2.56 10.79 29.51
CA MET A 209 -3.16 11.43 30.68
C MET A 209 -4.02 10.41 31.42
#